data_AF-A0A833EBQ2-F1
#
_entry.id   AF-A0A833EBQ2-F1
#
_cell.length_a   1.000
_cell.length_b   1.000
_cell.length_c   1.000
_cell.angle_alpha   90.00
_cell.angle_beta   90.00
_cell.angle_gamma   90.00
#
_symmetry.space_group_name_H-M   'P 1'
#
loop_
_entity.id
_entity.type
_entity.pdbx_description
1 polymer ?
#
loop_
_entity_poly.entity_id
_entity_poly.type
_entity_poly.pdbx_seq_one_letter_code
_entity_poly.pdbx_strand_id
1 'polypeptide(L)'
;MEVIKYNTPEELLRNILLLPGQPAILYWAEEVVFYPVPLMPNTSKIVEELLNGRIYWTFVSFAEMREYSSMVAAEKGPEAVVINVSRSKVLREVASWLKRRIGEE
;
A
#
# COMPACT_ATOMS: atom_id res chain seq x y z
N MET A 1 -7.86 3.90 -10.84
CA MET A 1 -7.19 3.23 -9.70
C MET A 1 -8.28 2.77 -8.76
N GLU A 2 -8.37 1.47 -8.52
CA GLU A 2 -9.29 0.89 -7.54
C GLU A 2 -8.75 1.04 -6.12
N VAL A 3 -9.64 1.11 -5.12
CA VAL A 3 -9.30 1.32 -3.71
C VAL A 3 -9.98 0.24 -2.90
N ILE A 4 -9.20 -0.60 -2.22
CA ILE A 4 -9.71 -1.79 -1.53
C ILE A 4 -9.44 -1.64 -0.03
N LYS A 5 -10.50 -1.49 0.76
CA LYS A 5 -10.44 -1.40 2.23
C LYS A 5 -10.53 -2.80 2.83
N TYR A 6 -9.65 -3.09 3.79
CA TYR A 6 -9.71 -4.26 4.66
C TYR A 6 -9.97 -3.83 6.10
N ASN A 7 -10.47 -4.74 6.94
CA ASN A 7 -10.78 -4.42 8.32
C ASN A 7 -9.52 -4.35 9.18
N THR A 8 -8.51 -5.18 8.87
CA THR A 8 -7.25 -5.21 9.61
C THR A 8 -6.02 -5.32 8.70
N PRO A 9 -4.82 -4.90 9.17
CA PRO A 9 -3.56 -5.10 8.46
C PRO A 9 -3.29 -6.57 8.08
N GLU A 10 -3.67 -7.51 8.95
CA GLU A 10 -3.47 -8.94 8.75
C GLU A 10 -4.42 -9.48 7.67
N GLU A 11 -5.66 -8.99 7.62
CA GLU A 11 -6.60 -9.32 6.55
C GLU A 11 -6.08 -8.82 5.20
N LEU A 12 -5.58 -7.57 5.14
CA LEU A 12 -4.92 -7.04 3.95
C LEU A 12 -3.77 -7.96 3.53
N LEU A 13 -2.86 -8.29 4.45
CA LEU A 13 -1.68 -9.13 4.17
C LEU A 13 -2.03 -10.53 3.67
N ARG A 14 -3.14 -11.12 4.12
CA ARG A 14 -3.61 -12.43 3.60
C ARG A 14 -4.13 -12.36 2.16
N ASN A 15 -4.50 -11.18 1.68
CA ASN A 15 -5.13 -10.98 0.38
C ASN A 15 -4.20 -10.33 -0.67
N ILE A 16 -2.93 -10.04 -0.33
CA ILE A 16 -1.96 -9.60 -1.34
C ILE A 16 -1.40 -10.80 -2.12
N LEU A 17 -1.21 -10.60 -3.42
CA LEU A 17 -0.54 -11.58 -4.28
C LEU A 17 0.96 -11.30 -4.28
N LEU A 18 1.77 -12.27 -3.85
CA LEU A 18 3.23 -12.21 -3.86
C LEU A 18 3.77 -13.27 -4.82
N LEU A 19 4.77 -12.88 -5.61
CA LEU A 19 5.52 -13.86 -6.39
C LEU A 19 6.43 -14.70 -5.46
N PRO A 20 6.76 -15.95 -5.84
CA PRO A 20 7.69 -16.76 -5.06
C PRO A 20 9.02 -16.01 -4.80
N GLY A 21 9.40 -15.92 -3.53
CA GLY A 21 10.63 -15.24 -3.09
C GLY A 21 10.51 -13.71 -2.94
N GLN A 22 9.37 -13.11 -3.26
CA GLN A 22 9.14 -11.68 -3.05
C GLN A 22 8.77 -11.39 -1.58
N PRO A 23 9.47 -10.47 -0.89
CA PRO A 23 9.07 -10.06 0.45
C PRO A 23 7.76 -9.25 0.40
N ALA A 24 6.90 -9.45 1.39
CA ALA A 24 5.75 -8.59 1.59
C ALA A 24 6.22 -7.27 2.21
N ILE A 25 5.95 -6.16 1.52
CA ILE A 25 6.29 -4.82 1.99
C ILE A 25 5.02 -3.98 2.01
N LEU A 26 4.72 -3.42 3.16
CA LEU A 26 3.61 -2.48 3.36
C LEU A 26 4.17 -1.09 3.68
N TYR A 27 3.40 -0.06 3.35
CA TYR A 27 3.71 1.31 3.71
C TYR A 27 2.79 1.78 4.83
N TRP A 28 3.33 2.56 5.76
CA TRP A 28 2.56 3.15 6.85
C TRP A 28 2.80 4.65 6.95
N ALA A 29 1.72 5.41 7.05
CA ALA A 29 1.71 6.82 7.42
C ALA A 29 0.30 7.20 7.87
N GLU A 30 0.17 8.27 8.65
CA GLU A 30 -1.14 8.85 9.01
C GLU A 30 -2.13 7.83 9.61
N GLU A 31 -1.64 6.87 10.40
CA GLU A 31 -2.44 5.82 11.03
C GLU A 31 -3.08 4.82 10.03
N VAL A 32 -2.52 4.73 8.82
CA VAL A 32 -2.99 3.85 7.75
C VAL A 32 -1.82 3.02 7.25
N VAL A 33 -2.08 1.72 7.06
CA VAL A 33 -1.19 0.82 6.34
C VAL A 33 -1.74 0.53 4.95
N PHE A 34 -0.90 0.51 3.93
CA PHE A 34 -1.33 0.34 2.56
C PHE A 34 -0.29 -0.38 1.68
N TYR A 35 -0.81 -1.06 0.67
CA TYR A 35 -0.07 -1.78 -0.36
C TYR A 35 -0.49 -1.26 -1.74
N PRO A 36 0.31 -0.38 -2.36
CA PRO A 36 0.05 0.08 -3.71
C PRO A 36 0.60 -0.92 -4.73
N VAL A 37 -0.20 -1.26 -5.74
CA VAL A 37 0.27 -2.05 -6.88
C VAL A 37 0.54 -1.13 -8.06
N PRO A 38 1.81 -0.97 -8.49
CA PRO A 38 2.15 -0.11 -9.60
C PRO A 38 1.64 -0.68 -10.92
N LEU A 39 1.22 0.21 -11.81
CA LEU A 39 0.97 -0.11 -13.21
C LEU A 39 2.32 -0.43 -13.87
N MET A 40 2.40 -1.63 -14.45
CA MET A 40 3.61 -2.10 -15.12
C MET A 40 3.93 -1.20 -16.33
N PRO A 41 5.20 -0.78 -16.52
CA PRO A 41 5.62 0.06 -17.64
C PRO A 41 5.80 -0.76 -18.92
N ASN A 42 4.72 -1.38 -19.39
CA ASN A 42 4.71 -2.28 -20.56
C ASN A 42 4.40 -1.57 -21.90
N THR A 43 4.16 -0.27 -21.87
CA THR A 43 3.94 0.56 -23.06
C THR A 43 4.83 1.80 -23.02
N SER A 44 5.21 2.30 -24.19
CA SER A 44 6.05 3.50 -24.31
C SER A 44 5.46 4.71 -23.59
N LYS A 45 4.13 4.84 -23.57
CA LYS A 45 3.44 5.92 -22.87
C LYS A 45 3.65 5.86 -21.35
N ILE A 46 3.51 4.69 -20.73
CA ILE A 46 3.71 4.55 -19.28
C ILE A 46 5.20 4.72 -18.93
N VAL A 47 6.11 4.27 -19.79
CA VAL A 47 7.55 4.50 -19.63
C VAL A 47 7.88 6.00 -19.66
N GLU A 48 7.34 6.75 -20.62
CA GLU A 48 7.55 8.20 -20.72
C GLU A 48 7.05 8.94 -19.47
N GLU A 49 5.86 8.58 -18.98
CA GLU A 49 5.32 9.17 -17.76
C GLU A 49 6.18 8.86 -16.52
N LEU A 50 6.71 7.64 -16.42
CA LEU A 50 7.63 7.25 -15.36
C LEU A 50 8.94 8.06 -15.42
N LEU A 51 9.50 8.27 -16.62
CA LEU A 51 10.68 9.11 -16.83
C LEU A 51 10.42 10.58 -16.45
N ASN A 52 9.18 11.04 -16.59
CA ASN A 52 8.72 12.35 -16.12
C ASN A 52 8.38 12.38 -14.62
N GLY A 53 8.68 11.31 -13.87
CA GLY A 53 8.49 11.22 -12.43
C GLY A 53 7.05 10.91 -11.99
N ARG A 54 6.19 10.44 -12.91
CA ARG A 54 4.80 10.06 -12.60
C ARG A 54 4.66 8.54 -12.48
N ILE A 55 4.14 8.11 -11.34
CA ILE A 55 3.86 6.69 -11.08
C ILE A 55 2.34 6.51 -11.06
N TYR A 56 1.87 5.50 -11.77
CA TYR A 56 0.46 5.12 -11.79
C TYR A 56 0.29 3.82 -11.02
N TRP A 57 -0.79 3.70 -10.26
CA TRP A 57 -1.15 2.48 -9.55
C TRP A 57 -2.42 1.88 -10.17
N THR A 58 -2.44 0.55 -10.30
CA THR A 58 -3.64 -0.19 -10.74
C THR A 58 -4.68 -0.14 -9.64
N PHE A 59 -4.28 -0.51 -8.42
CA PHE A 59 -5.09 -0.42 -7.22
C PHE A 59 -4.22 -0.16 -5.98
N VAL A 60 -4.87 0.23 -4.90
CA VAL A 60 -4.27 0.33 -3.56
C VAL A 60 -5.16 -0.38 -2.55
N SER A 61 -4.57 -1.31 -1.83
CA SER A 61 -5.18 -1.99 -0.69
C SER A 61 -4.78 -1.30 0.59
N PHE A 62 -5.68 -1.09 1.54
CA PHE A 62 -5.38 -0.40 2.78
C PHE A 62 -6.23 -0.85 3.97
N ALA A 63 -5.73 -0.60 5.18
CA ALA A 63 -6.42 -0.84 6.45
C ALA A 63 -6.02 0.24 7.48
N GLU A 64 -6.85 0.44 8.50
CA GLU A 64 -6.48 1.27 9.65
C GLU A 64 -5.35 0.58 10.43
N MET A 65 -4.35 1.35 10.84
CA MET A 65 -3.26 0.89 11.69
C MET A 65 -2.81 2.06 12.58
N ARG A 66 -3.47 2.21 13.73
CA ARG A 66 -3.32 3.40 14.60
C ARG A 66 -1.89 3.69 15.02
N GLU A 67 -1.16 2.64 15.38
CA GLU A 67 0.23 2.75 15.79
C GLU A 67 1.14 2.10 14.76
N TYR A 68 2.30 2.71 14.55
CA TYR A 68 3.32 2.11 13.71
C TYR A 68 3.90 0.86 14.39
N SER A 69 3.85 -0.26 13.67
CA SER A 69 4.66 -1.44 13.92
C SER A 69 5.50 -1.69 12.68
N SER A 70 6.78 -2.06 12.86
CA SER A 70 7.69 -2.38 11.76
C SER A 70 7.35 -3.71 11.06
N MET A 71 6.42 -4.48 11.62
CA MET A 71 6.04 -5.78 11.10
C MET A 71 4.56 -6.04 11.32
N VAL A 72 3.93 -6.68 10.33
CA VAL A 72 2.59 -7.27 10.42
C VAL A 72 2.72 -8.75 10.10
N ALA A 73 2.20 -9.60 10.98
CA ALA A 73 2.22 -11.04 10.81
C ALA A 73 0.79 -11.57 10.88
N ALA A 74 0.37 -12.27 9.83
CA ALA A 74 -0.87 -13.02 9.89
C ALA A 74 -0.68 -14.26 10.78
N GLU A 75 -1.64 -14.55 11.67
CA GLU A 75 -1.61 -15.70 12.60
C GLU A 75 -1.26 -17.04 11.92
N LYS A 76 -1.69 -17.18 10.66
CA LYS A 76 -1.27 -18.19 9.68
C LYS A 76 -1.13 -17.46 8.35
N GLY A 77 0.08 -17.38 7.80
CA GLY A 77 0.31 -16.70 6.52
C GLY A 77 1.68 -16.02 6.42
N PRO A 78 1.84 -15.12 5.44
CA PRO A 78 3.08 -14.37 5.27
C PRO A 78 3.25 -13.33 6.39
N GLU A 79 4.50 -12.91 6.57
CA GLU A 79 4.89 -11.74 7.36
C GLU A 79 5.26 -10.60 6.40
N ALA A 80 4.91 -9.37 6.78
CA ALA A 80 5.25 -8.17 6.04
C ALA A 80 6.11 -7.22 6.85
N VAL A 81 7.14 -6.70 6.21
CA VAL A 81 7.87 -5.53 6.70
C VAL A 81 7.03 -4.30 6.41
N VAL A 82 6.86 -3.46 7.42
CA VAL A 82 6.16 -2.19 7.30
C VAL A 82 7.17 -1.06 7.29
N ILE A 83 7.14 -0.25 6.24
CA ILE A 83 8.03 0.90 6.10
C ILE A 83 7.24 2.15 6.49
N ASN A 84 7.76 2.89 7.48
CA ASN A 84 7.23 4.21 7.82
C ASN A 84 7.60 5.21 6.71
N VAL A 85 6.60 5.60 5.92
CA VAL A 85 6.76 6.52 4.79
C VAL A 85 6.33 7.96 5.12
N SER A 86 6.14 8.30 6.40
CA SER A 86 5.66 9.62 6.84
C SER A 86 6.56 10.79 6.42
N ARG A 87 7.82 10.52 6.07
CA ARG A 87 8.76 11.53 5.53
C ARG A 87 8.57 11.82 4.04
N SER A 88 7.87 10.96 3.31
CA SER A 88 7.53 11.18 1.90
C SER A 88 6.27 12.04 1.82
N LYS A 89 6.40 13.27 1.31
CA LYS A 89 5.26 14.18 1.14
C LYS A 89 4.12 13.53 0.34
N VAL A 90 4.45 12.89 -0.77
CA VAL A 90 3.47 12.25 -1.67
C VAL A 90 2.79 11.06 -0.99
N LEU A 91 3.56 10.15 -0.39
CA LEU A 91 2.96 8.96 0.24
C LEU A 91 2.18 9.30 1.51
N ARG A 92 2.58 10.35 2.23
CA ARG A 92 1.82 10.88 3.36
C ARG A 92 0.48 11.46 2.89
N GLU A 93 0.46 12.23 1.80
CA GLU A 93 -0.78 12.75 1.22
C GLU A 93 -1.72 11.63 0.75
N VAL A 94 -1.17 10.56 0.16
CA VAL A 94 -1.92 9.33 -0.16
C VAL A 94 -2.51 8.71 1.10
N ALA A 95 -1.72 8.53 2.16
CA ALA A 95 -2.21 7.94 3.40
C ALA A 95 -3.32 8.78 4.05
N SER A 96 -3.17 10.11 4.08
CA SER A 96 -4.24 11.01 4.53
C SER A 96 -5.51 10.87 3.68
N TRP A 97 -5.38 10.68 2.36
CA TRP A 97 -6.49 10.46 1.46
C TRP A 97 -7.18 9.12 1.70
N LEU A 98 -6.42 8.05 1.95
CA LEU A 98 -6.95 6.73 2.32
C LEU A 98 -7.67 6.79 3.67
N LYS A 99 -7.11 7.48 4.66
CA LYS A 99 -7.70 7.63 6.00
C LYS A 99 -9.12 8.20 5.97
N ARG A 100 -9.36 9.21 5.13
CA ARG A 100 -10.69 9.83 5.02
C ARG A 100 -11.75 8.85 4.52
N ARG A 101 -11.36 7.85 3.73
CA ARG A 101 -12.24 6.82 3.20
C ARG A 101 -12.59 5.72 4.21
N ILE A 102 -11.97 5.71 5.39
CA ILE A 102 -12.28 4.73 6.43
C ILE A 102 -13.70 4.97 6.98
N GLY A 103 -14.16 6.22 7.04
CA GLY A 103 -15.48 6.60 7.56
C GLY A 103 -16.55 6.90 6.49
N GLU A 104 -16.24 6.67 5.21
CA GLU A 104 -17.22 6.77 4.12
C GLU A 104 -17.82 5.36 3.92
N GLU A 105 -18.95 5.07 4.57
CA GLU A 105 -19.83 3.91 4.29
C GLU A 105 -21.08 4.34 3.52
#